data_AF-A0A357M6V6-F1
#
_entry.id   AF-A0A357M6V6-F1
#
_cell.length_a   1.000
_cell.length_b   1.000
_cell.length_c   1.000
_cell.angle_alpha   90.00
_cell.angle_beta   90.00
_cell.angle_gamma   90.00
#
_symmetry.space_group_name_H-M   'P 1'
#
loop_
_entity.id
_entity.type
_entity.pdbx_description
1 polymer ?
#
loop_
_entity_poly.entity_id
_entity_poly.type
_entity_poly.pdbx_seq_one_letter_code
_entity_poly.pdbx_strand_id
1 'polypeptide(L)'
;MINVYLDDLRDCPEGFTLAKTFEDAVKLFENNEVNILSLDHDLGEDTEGNELKNGYDFVKYFCEHGLRANKIYQHTDNPVGRMNMYETLLAAQRRGFINEDIEIYYYPITVNKYSGD
;
A
#
# COMPACT_ATOMS: atom_id res chain seq x y z
N MET A 1 8.58 -15.15 -0.30
CA MET A 1 7.97 -13.86 0.05
C MET A 1 8.41 -12.79 -0.93
N ILE A 2 7.50 -11.90 -1.31
CA ILE A 2 7.80 -10.75 -2.18
C ILE A 2 7.69 -9.44 -1.41
N ASN A 3 8.22 -8.35 -1.95
CA ASN A 3 7.92 -6.99 -1.48
C ASN A 3 6.99 -6.33 -2.49
N VAL A 4 5.92 -5.70 -2.04
CA VAL A 4 4.90 -5.07 -2.88
C VAL A 4 5.03 -3.55 -2.77
N TYR A 5 5.07 -2.89 -3.92
CA TYR A 5 5.06 -1.43 -4.04
C TYR A 5 3.76 -1.03 -4.75
N LEU A 6 2.80 -0.48 -4.02
CA LEU A 6 1.51 -0.03 -4.54
C LEU A 6 1.61 1.44 -4.93
N ASP A 7 1.71 1.70 -6.24
CA ASP A 7 1.91 3.03 -6.81
C ASP A 7 1.58 2.98 -8.32
N ASP A 8 0.92 4.00 -8.85
CA ASP A 8 0.56 4.10 -10.28
C ASP A 8 1.61 4.87 -11.11
N LEU A 9 2.40 5.73 -10.46
CA LEU A 9 3.21 6.77 -11.10
C LEU A 9 4.73 6.61 -10.90
N ARG A 10 5.19 6.33 -9.67
CA ARG A 10 6.63 6.30 -9.32
C ARG A 10 7.33 5.08 -9.89
N ASP A 11 8.65 5.20 -10.02
CA ASP A 11 9.48 4.06 -10.38
C ASP A 11 9.48 3.02 -9.26
N CYS A 12 9.24 1.76 -9.63
CA CYS A 12 9.33 0.65 -8.70
C CYS A 12 10.77 0.48 -8.20
N PRO A 13 11.03 0.54 -6.88
CA PRO A 13 12.36 0.30 -6.33
C PRO A 13 12.85 -1.13 -6.62
N GLU A 14 14.16 -1.32 -6.67
CA GLU A 14 14.77 -2.64 -6.84
C GLU A 14 14.35 -3.58 -5.69
N GLY A 15 14.02 -4.83 -6.02
CA GLY A 15 13.56 -5.83 -5.06
C GLY A 15 12.09 -5.71 -4.66
N PHE A 16 11.32 -4.83 -5.30
CA PHE A 16 9.86 -4.76 -5.20
C PHE A 16 9.17 -5.26 -6.46
N THR A 17 7.96 -5.76 -6.27
CA THR A 17 6.97 -6.04 -7.31
C THR A 17 5.95 -4.91 -7.31
N LEU A 18 5.80 -4.24 -8.45
CA LEU A 18 4.87 -3.12 -8.63
C LEU A 18 3.43 -3.63 -8.72
N ALA A 19 2.53 -3.06 -7.91
CA ALA A 19 1.10 -3.11 -8.09
C ALA A 19 0.62 -1.72 -8.51
N LYS A 20 0.09 -1.60 -9.73
CA LYS A 20 -0.34 -0.29 -10.25
C LYS A 20 -1.75 0.11 -9.80
N THR A 21 -2.53 -0.87 -9.36
CA THR A 21 -3.94 -0.70 -9.01
C THR A 21 -4.27 -1.47 -7.74
N PHE A 22 -5.41 -1.13 -7.13
CA PHE A 22 -6.01 -1.92 -6.06
C PHE A 22 -6.11 -3.41 -6.43
N GLU A 23 -6.63 -3.72 -7.62
CA GLU A 23 -6.85 -5.08 -8.07
C GLU A 23 -5.53 -5.85 -8.27
N ASP A 24 -4.46 -5.18 -8.70
CA ASP A 24 -3.13 -5.79 -8.81
C ASP A 24 -2.58 -6.14 -7.42
N ALA A 25 -2.72 -5.23 -6.45
CA ALA A 25 -2.29 -5.48 -5.08
C ALA A 25 -3.04 -6.67 -4.47
N VAL A 26 -4.36 -6.75 -4.65
CA VAL A 26 -5.16 -7.91 -4.19
C VAL A 26 -4.63 -9.20 -4.79
N LYS A 27 -4.44 -9.26 -6.12
CA LYS A 27 -3.90 -10.46 -6.78
C LYS A 27 -2.52 -10.85 -6.26
N LEU A 28 -1.65 -9.89 -5.96
CA LEU A 28 -0.34 -10.19 -5.41
C LEU A 28 -0.43 -10.85 -4.03
N PHE A 29 -1.34 -10.35 -3.17
CA PHE A 29 -1.59 -10.93 -1.85
C PHE A 29 -2.29 -12.30 -1.90
N GLU A 30 -3.14 -12.55 -2.89
CA GLU A 30 -3.77 -13.86 -3.09
C GLU A 30 -2.77 -14.94 -3.49
N ASN A 31 -1.76 -14.56 -4.28
CA ASN A 31 -0.84 -15.52 -4.90
C ASN A 31 0.52 -15.62 -4.20
N ASN A 32 0.82 -14.74 -3.25
CA ASN A 32 2.15 -14.65 -2.64
C ASN A 32 2.08 -14.29 -1.16
N GLU A 33 3.03 -14.81 -0.39
CA GLU A 33 3.34 -14.25 0.92
C GLU A 33 4.09 -12.92 0.75
N VAL A 34 3.62 -11.87 1.44
CA VAL A 34 4.21 -10.53 1.35
C VAL A 34 5.08 -10.25 2.58
N ASN A 35 6.32 -9.82 2.34
CA ASN A 35 7.24 -9.42 3.40
C ASN A 35 7.11 -7.92 3.69
N ILE A 36 7.23 -7.07 2.66
CA ILE A 36 7.11 -5.61 2.77
C ILE A 36 5.98 -5.14 1.87
N LEU A 37 5.12 -4.27 2.41
CA LEU A 37 4.13 -3.52 1.65
C LEU A 37 4.48 -2.03 1.74
N SER A 38 4.61 -1.36 0.60
CA SER A 38 4.82 0.08 0.50
C SER A 38 3.60 0.70 -0.18
N LEU A 39 2.98 1.72 0.45
CA LEU A 39 1.69 2.27 0.03
C LEU A 39 1.79 3.71 -0.49
N ASP A 40 1.32 3.93 -1.72
CA ASP A 40 0.81 5.23 -2.17
C ASP A 40 -0.69 5.34 -1.88
N HIS A 41 -1.17 6.55 -1.64
CA HIS A 41 -2.59 6.84 -1.49
C HIS A 41 -3.24 7.01 -2.85
N ASP A 42 -2.69 7.86 -3.71
CA ASP A 42 -3.33 8.24 -4.96
C ASP A 42 -2.97 7.18 -6.03
N LEU A 43 -3.97 6.52 -6.62
CA LEU A 43 -3.76 5.44 -7.62
C LEU A 43 -4.37 5.80 -8.99
N GLY A 44 -4.47 7.10 -9.26
CA GLY A 44 -4.91 7.64 -10.53
C GLY A 44 -6.42 7.55 -10.80
N GLU A 45 -6.76 7.86 -12.04
CA GLU A 45 -8.12 7.92 -12.58
C GLU A 45 -8.23 7.03 -13.83
N ASP A 46 -9.45 6.63 -14.18
CA ASP A 46 -9.71 5.94 -15.44
C ASP A 46 -9.67 6.91 -16.65
N THR A 47 -9.90 6.37 -17.86
CA THR A 47 -9.88 7.18 -19.10
C THR A 47 -11.01 8.21 -19.19
N GLU A 48 -12.04 8.09 -18.36
CA GLU A 48 -13.16 9.02 -18.29
C GLU A 48 -12.97 10.08 -17.18
N GLY A 49 -11.87 10.01 -16.43
CA GLY A 49 -11.56 10.91 -15.33
C GLY A 49 -12.25 10.55 -14.01
N ASN A 50 -12.70 9.30 -13.85
CA ASN A 50 -13.23 8.84 -12.57
C ASN A 50 -12.08 8.30 -11.70
N GLU A 51 -12.06 8.68 -10.42
CA GLU A 51 -11.09 8.18 -9.44
C GLU A 51 -11.16 6.65 -9.35
N LEU A 52 -10.00 6.00 -9.49
CA LEU A 52 -9.87 4.58 -9.23
C LEU A 52 -9.89 4.33 -7.71
N LYS A 53 -10.10 3.08 -7.29
CA LYS A 53 -9.90 2.72 -5.89
C LYS A 53 -8.48 3.07 -5.48
N ASN A 54 -8.38 3.85 -4.41
CA ASN A 54 -7.13 4.42 -3.95
C ASN A 54 -6.45 3.52 -2.91
N GLY A 55 -5.25 3.90 -2.47
CA GLY A 55 -4.49 3.15 -1.47
C GLY A 55 -5.23 3.02 -0.13
N TYR A 56 -6.09 3.99 0.21
CA TYR A 56 -6.92 3.90 1.40
C TYR A 56 -7.99 2.81 1.27
N ASP A 57 -8.58 2.62 0.10
CA ASP A 57 -9.48 1.49 -0.15
C ASP A 57 -8.74 0.15 -0.04
N PHE A 58 -7.49 0.07 -0.51
CA PHE A 58 -6.66 -1.11 -0.31
C PHE A 58 -6.39 -1.38 1.18
N VAL A 59 -6.10 -0.36 1.97
CA VAL A 59 -5.91 -0.51 3.44
C VAL A 59 -7.18 -1.03 4.13
N LYS A 60 -8.36 -0.54 3.75
CA LYS A 60 -9.63 -1.07 4.29
C LYS A 60 -9.78 -2.55 3.95
N TYR A 61 -9.56 -2.91 2.68
CA TYR A 61 -9.63 -4.29 2.22
C TYR A 61 -8.64 -5.19 2.96
N PHE A 62 -7.39 -4.73 3.11
CA PHE A 62 -6.33 -5.40 3.86
C PHE A 62 -6.78 -5.72 5.29
N CYS A 63 -7.39 -4.76 5.97
CA CYS A 63 -7.88 -4.94 7.34
C CYS A 63 -9.09 -5.86 7.41
N GLU A 64 -10.05 -5.70 6.49
CA GLU A 64 -11.29 -6.50 6.46
C GLU A 64 -11.01 -7.98 6.22
N HIS A 65 -10.03 -8.30 5.38
CA HIS A 65 -9.69 -9.67 5.00
C HIS A 65 -8.55 -10.26 5.85
N GLY A 66 -8.03 -9.50 6.83
CA GLY A 66 -6.93 -9.95 7.67
C GLY A 66 -5.67 -10.29 6.88
N LEU A 67 -5.40 -9.54 5.79
CA LEU A 67 -4.21 -9.75 4.98
C LEU A 67 -2.94 -9.53 5.81
N ARG A 68 -1.83 -10.11 5.35
CA ARG A 68 -0.58 -10.10 6.10
C ARG A 68 0.60 -9.65 5.26
N ALA A 69 1.33 -8.68 5.82
CA ALA A 69 2.70 -8.34 5.47
C ALA A 69 3.50 -8.23 6.77
N ASN A 70 4.81 -8.50 6.75
CA ASN A 70 5.63 -8.33 7.95
C ASN A 70 5.86 -6.84 8.28
N LYS A 71 6.01 -6.00 7.24
CA LYS A 71 6.25 -4.56 7.38
C LYS A 71 5.41 -3.76 6.41
N ILE A 72 4.87 -2.62 6.86
CA ILE A 72 4.08 -1.69 6.06
C ILE A 72 4.67 -0.29 6.13
N TYR A 73 4.99 0.30 4.99
CA TYR A 73 5.53 1.67 4.84
C TYR A 73 4.57 2.54 4.03
N GLN A 74 4.61 3.86 4.24
CA GLN A 74 3.81 4.82 3.47
C GLN A 74 4.73 5.78 2.72
N HIS A 75 4.70 5.73 1.40
CA HIS A 75 5.52 6.57 0.53
C HIS A 75 4.74 7.66 -0.20
N THR A 76 3.42 7.70 0.01
CA THR A 76 2.54 8.73 -0.54
C THR A 76 2.93 10.15 -0.18
N ASP A 77 2.87 11.06 -1.15
CA ASP A 77 3.04 12.50 -0.92
C ASP A 77 1.76 13.18 -0.42
N ASN A 78 0.62 12.47 -0.35
CA ASN A 78 -0.64 12.98 0.21
C ASN A 78 -0.64 12.86 1.74
N PRO A 79 -0.47 13.97 2.51
CA PRO A 79 -0.33 13.88 3.97
C PRO A 79 -1.62 13.45 4.67
N VAL A 80 -2.78 13.81 4.12
CA VAL A 80 -4.08 13.40 4.66
C VAL A 80 -4.31 11.92 4.41
N GLY A 81 -4.06 11.46 3.17
CA GLY A 81 -4.13 10.05 2.79
C GLY A 81 -3.21 9.19 3.63
N ARG A 82 -1.96 9.63 3.82
CA ARG A 82 -0.98 8.98 4.71
C ARG A 82 -1.52 8.79 6.12
N MET A 83 -2.02 9.86 6.73
CA MET A 83 -2.54 9.83 8.11
C MET A 83 -3.72 8.85 8.23
N ASN A 84 -4.66 8.91 7.28
CA ASN A 84 -5.84 8.04 7.29
C ASN A 84 -5.46 6.56 7.15
N MET A 85 -4.54 6.23 6.24
CA MET A 85 -4.04 4.86 6.08
C MET A 85 -3.33 4.37 7.34
N TYR A 86 -2.39 5.16 7.87
CA TYR A 86 -1.61 4.79 9.05
C TYR A 86 -2.48 4.56 10.29
N GLU A 87 -3.37 5.50 10.61
CA GLU A 87 -4.26 5.39 11.77
C GLU A 87 -5.25 4.22 11.63
N THR A 88 -5.70 3.92 10.42
CA THR A 88 -6.58 2.78 10.15
C THR A 88 -5.85 1.46 10.40
N LEU A 89 -4.62 1.31 9.92
CA LEU A 89 -3.81 0.12 10.18
C LEU A 89 -3.54 -0.06 11.69
N LEU A 90 -3.17 1.01 12.40
CA LEU A 90 -2.96 0.96 13.84
C LEU A 90 -4.24 0.60 14.61
N ALA A 91 -5.39 1.16 14.20
CA ALA A 91 -6.67 0.85 14.82
C ALA A 91 -7.09 -0.61 14.56
N ALA A 92 -6.86 -1.10 13.33
CA ALA A 92 -7.12 -2.49 12.96
C ALA A 92 -6.26 -3.45 13.79
N GLN A 93 -4.98 -3.14 13.95
CA GLN A 93 -4.05 -3.91 14.77
C GLN A 93 -4.50 -3.95 16.24
N ARG A 94 -4.80 -2.78 16.84
CA ARG A 94 -5.29 -2.70 18.24
C ARG A 94 -6.58 -3.47 18.49
N ARG A 95 -7.42 -3.62 17.45
CA ARG A 95 -8.72 -4.32 17.53
C ARG A 95 -8.63 -5.78 17.10
N GLY A 96 -7.46 -6.26 16.69
CA GLY A 96 -7.26 -7.65 16.28
C GLY A 96 -7.79 -8.00 14.88
N PHE A 97 -8.05 -7.01 14.02
CA PHE A 97 -8.40 -7.26 12.62
C PHE A 97 -7.18 -7.70 11.80
N ILE A 98 -5.99 -7.21 12.17
CA ILE A 98 -4.71 -7.63 11.61
C ILE A 98 -3.75 -7.97 12.75
N ASN A 99 -2.71 -8.75 12.44
CA ASN A 99 -1.81 -9.27 13.47
C ASN A 99 -0.99 -8.16 14.16
N GLU A 100 -0.76 -8.33 15.46
CA GLU A 100 -0.02 -7.39 16.31
C GLU A 100 1.49 -7.32 16.04
N ASP A 101 2.03 -8.33 15.35
CA ASP A 101 3.45 -8.41 15.00
C ASP A 101 3.79 -7.71 13.67
N ILE A 102 2.79 -7.15 12.98
CA ILE A 102 3.00 -6.33 11.78
C ILE A 102 3.63 -5.00 12.17
N GLU A 103 4.81 -4.71 11.62
CA GLU A 103 5.48 -3.44 11.86
C GLU A 103 4.95 -2.35 10.90
N ILE A 104 4.33 -1.29 11.43
CA ILE A 104 3.72 -0.21 10.63
C ILE A 104 4.54 1.07 10.78
N TYR A 105 5.02 1.61 9.65
CA TYR A 105 5.92 2.76 9.59
C TYR A 105 5.30 3.92 8.81
N TYR A 106 5.18 5.08 9.47
CA TYR A 106 4.58 6.30 8.91
C TYR A 106 5.29 6.87 7.66
N TYR A 107 6.55 6.50 7.44
CA TYR A 107 7.42 7.09 6.42
C TYR A 107 7.89 6.04 5.40
N PRO A 108 8.36 6.48 4.22
CA PRO A 108 8.81 5.55 3.18
C PRO A 108 10.08 4.79 3.60
N ILE A 109 10.27 3.63 2.98
CA ILE A 109 11.50 2.83 3.07
C ILE A 109 12.58 3.28 2.08
N THR A 110 12.19 3.94 0.99
CA THR A 110 13.07 4.39 -0.10
C THR A 110 12.76 5.83 -0.50
N VAL A 111 13.72 6.50 -1.12
CA VAL A 111 13.52 7.86 -1.67
C VAL A 111 12.65 7.77 -2.93
N ASN A 112 11.65 8.65 -3.05
CA ASN A 112 10.80 8.76 -4.23
C ASN A 112 11.65 9.14 -5.46
N LYS A 113 11.54 8.37 -6.54
CA LYS A 113 12.21 8.61 -7.82
C LYS A 113 11.20 8.58 -8.96
N TYR A 114 11.40 9.49 -9.91
CA TYR A 114 10.61 9.61 -11.14
C TYR A 114 11.61 9.67 -12.29
N SER A 115 11.62 8.66 -13.15
CA SER A 115 12.53 8.59 -14.31
C SER A 115 11.92 9.18 -15.59
N GLY A 116 10.69 9.72 -15.52
CA GLY A 116 10.01 10.35 -16.64
C GLY A 116 10.06 11.87 -16.55
N ASP A 117 10.96 12.48 -17.32
CA ASP A 117 10.86 13.85 -17.82
C ASP A 117 10.49 13.81 -19.33
#